data_AF-A0A7R9F8C3-F1
#
_entry.id   AF-A0A7R9F8C3-F1
#
_cell.length_a   1.000
_cell.length_b   1.000
_cell.length_c   1.000
_cell.angle_alpha   90.00
_cell.angle_beta   90.00
_cell.angle_gamma   90.00
#
_symmetry.space_group_name_H-M   'P 1'
#
loop_
_entity.id
_entity.type
_entity.pdbx_description
1 polymer ?
#
loop_
_entity_poly.entity_id
_entity_poly.type
_entity_poly.pdbx_seq_one_letter_code
_entity_poly.pdbx_strand_id
1 'polypeptide(L)'
;QPSSSTAVLVDATHSSFYYCTQRNKPLPLEDQTSVNILTWDNELAQIAQRWADQCNFNHDKCRDVDGFLVGQNIAINYRSDKYASEISQHIDRWYEEVAFMKKEFVSSFPEVTTEVIGHYTQLVYAETRYIGCAVSRFIMNDMFAEFLVCNYGPAGNMLGGEVYKIGSPCSQCPEGLTCSNSYPGLCHTQGSSGEAINTDGKQI
;
A
#
# COMPACT_ATOMS: atom_id res chain seq x y z
N GLN A 1 19.63 2.23 6.92
CA GLN A 1 19.34 1.02 6.14
C GLN A 1 17.95 0.54 6.53
N PRO A 2 17.01 0.35 5.58
CA PRO A 2 15.73 -0.29 5.87
C PRO A 2 16.00 -1.71 6.38
N SER A 3 15.28 -2.18 7.42
CA SER A 3 15.43 -3.57 7.88
C SER A 3 14.91 -4.54 6.81
N SER A 4 15.37 -5.79 6.78
CA SER A 4 14.93 -6.77 5.77
C SER A 4 13.39 -6.90 5.68
N SER A 5 12.68 -6.63 6.78
CA SER A 5 11.22 -6.60 6.86
C SER A 5 10.56 -5.45 6.08
N THR A 6 11.20 -4.28 5.94
CA THR A 6 10.60 -3.12 5.23
C THR A 6 10.68 -3.29 3.72
N ALA A 7 11.76 -3.86 3.20
CA ALA A 7 11.89 -4.20 1.78
C ALA A 7 10.84 -5.25 1.38
N VAL A 8 10.61 -6.25 2.23
CA VAL A 8 9.58 -7.29 2.00
C VAL A 8 8.18 -6.71 1.95
N LEU A 9 7.86 -5.70 2.77
CA LEU A 9 6.52 -5.06 2.81
C LEU A 9 6.21 -4.26 1.54
N VAL A 10 7.17 -3.45 1.11
CA VAL A 10 7.06 -2.66 -0.13
C VAL A 10 7.01 -3.61 -1.33
N ASP A 11 7.92 -4.57 -1.38
CA ASP A 11 7.98 -5.57 -2.45
C ASP A 11 6.75 -6.47 -2.48
N ALA A 12 6.19 -6.87 -1.34
CA ALA A 12 4.94 -7.62 -1.28
C ALA A 12 3.74 -6.79 -1.78
N THR A 13 3.70 -5.51 -1.44
CA THR A 13 2.66 -4.59 -1.94
C THR A 13 2.74 -4.47 -3.47
N HIS A 14 3.94 -4.30 -4.03
CA HIS A 14 4.15 -4.20 -5.48
C HIS A 14 4.04 -5.54 -6.20
N SER A 15 4.43 -6.64 -5.56
CA SER A 15 4.31 -7.99 -6.09
C SER A 15 2.87 -8.43 -6.18
N SER A 16 2.02 -8.17 -5.18
CA SER A 16 0.58 -8.49 -5.26
C SER A 16 -0.11 -7.67 -6.36
N PHE A 17 0.31 -6.41 -6.56
CA PHE A 17 -0.12 -5.60 -7.71
C PHE A 17 0.33 -6.19 -9.06
N TYR A 18 1.60 -6.58 -9.17
CA TYR A 18 2.20 -7.09 -10.42
C TYR A 18 1.74 -8.51 -10.80
N TYR A 19 1.65 -9.44 -9.85
CA TYR A 19 1.30 -10.83 -10.11
C TYR A 19 -0.14 -11.03 -10.60
N CYS A 20 -1.05 -10.13 -10.24
CA CYS A 20 -2.47 -10.24 -10.61
C CYS A 20 -2.85 -9.39 -11.83
N THR A 21 -2.15 -8.30 -12.13
CA THR A 21 -2.33 -7.57 -13.40
C THR A 21 -2.03 -8.43 -14.63
N GLN A 22 -1.17 -9.46 -14.50
CA GLN A 22 -0.90 -10.44 -15.56
C GLN A 22 -1.84 -11.65 -15.59
N ARG A 23 -2.51 -11.98 -14.48
CA ARG A 23 -3.46 -13.11 -14.42
C ARG A 23 -4.89 -12.60 -14.52
N ASN A 24 -5.41 -12.49 -15.76
CA ASN A 24 -6.82 -12.26 -16.07
C ASN A 24 -7.47 -11.18 -15.19
N LYS A 25 -7.28 -9.91 -15.56
CA LYS A 25 -7.96 -8.78 -14.91
C LYS A 25 -9.44 -9.12 -14.65
N PRO A 26 -9.89 -9.23 -13.39
CA PRO A 26 -11.32 -9.26 -13.16
C PRO A 26 -11.88 -7.94 -13.69
N LEU A 27 -12.82 -8.03 -14.62
CA LEU A 27 -13.60 -6.88 -15.08
C LEU A 27 -14.18 -6.22 -13.81
N PRO A 28 -13.96 -4.91 -13.60
CA PRO A 28 -13.84 -3.86 -14.62
C PRO A 28 -12.49 -3.14 -14.68
N LEU A 29 -11.40 -3.76 -14.21
CA LEU A 29 -10.11 -3.07 -14.10
C LEU A 29 -9.47 -2.81 -15.46
N GLU A 30 -9.39 -1.54 -15.82
CA GLU A 30 -8.63 -1.06 -16.98
C GLU A 30 -7.16 -0.83 -16.59
N ASP A 31 -6.27 -0.79 -17.60
CA ASP A 31 -4.87 -0.37 -17.36
C ASP A 31 -4.79 1.06 -16.81
N GLN A 32 -3.71 1.35 -16.09
CA GLN A 32 -3.48 2.62 -15.42
C GLN A 32 -2.37 3.40 -16.13
N THR A 33 -2.51 4.71 -16.33
CA THR A 33 -1.48 5.49 -17.03
C THR A 33 -0.21 5.70 -16.23
N SER A 34 -0.33 5.73 -14.90
CA SER A 34 0.79 5.93 -13.98
C SER A 34 0.41 5.58 -12.54
N VAL A 35 1.13 4.61 -11.97
CA VAL A 35 1.18 4.35 -10.51
C VAL A 35 2.62 4.37 -10.07
N ASN A 36 2.89 4.87 -8.88
CA ASN A 36 4.25 5.06 -8.40
C ASN A 36 4.71 3.82 -7.64
N ILE A 37 5.97 3.45 -7.82
CA ILE A 37 6.62 2.58 -6.84
C ILE A 37 6.65 3.34 -5.51
N LEU A 38 6.00 2.75 -4.52
CA LEU A 38 5.95 3.27 -3.17
C LEU A 38 7.35 3.22 -2.55
N THR A 39 7.73 4.30 -1.90
CA THR A 39 8.98 4.42 -1.17
C THR A 39 8.71 4.27 0.33
N TRP A 40 9.55 3.50 1.03
CA TRP A 40 9.40 3.35 2.48
C TRP A 40 9.69 4.69 3.19
N ASP A 41 8.80 5.07 4.10
CA ASP A 41 8.94 6.25 4.94
C ASP A 41 9.00 5.86 6.43
N ASN A 42 10.05 6.31 7.11
CA ASN A 42 10.30 5.95 8.51
C ASN A 42 9.39 6.69 9.49
N GLU A 43 8.96 7.91 9.18
CA GLU A 43 8.03 8.66 10.01
C GLU A 43 6.65 7.99 9.98
N LEU A 44 6.16 7.65 8.79
CA LEU A 44 4.92 6.90 8.61
C LEU A 44 4.95 5.55 9.35
N ALA A 45 6.09 4.85 9.31
CA ALA A 45 6.26 3.57 10.00
C ALA A 45 6.27 3.71 11.52
N GLN A 46 6.92 4.76 12.07
CA GLN A 46 6.89 5.03 13.51
C GLN A 46 5.49 5.38 14.00
N ILE A 47 4.73 6.13 13.22
CA ILE A 47 3.32 6.44 13.51
C ILE A 47 2.48 5.15 13.45
N ALA A 48 2.70 4.30 12.44
CA ALA A 48 2.03 3.00 12.33
C ALA A 48 2.33 2.10 13.55
N GLN A 49 3.59 2.05 13.99
CA GLN A 49 4.01 1.26 15.16
C GLN A 49 3.35 1.75 16.44
N ARG A 50 3.33 3.08 16.66
CA ARG A 50 2.65 3.69 17.80
C ARG A 50 1.19 3.25 17.88
N TRP A 51 0.52 3.16 16.73
CA TRP A 51 -0.87 2.73 16.68
C TRP A 51 -1.04 1.21 16.85
N ALA A 52 -0.22 0.42 16.16
CA ALA A 52 -0.24 -1.04 16.29
C ALA A 52 -0.06 -1.49 17.75
N ASP A 53 0.80 -0.78 18.51
CA ASP A 53 1.05 -1.04 19.93
C ASP A 53 -0.14 -0.75 20.86
N GLN A 54 -1.18 -0.04 20.39
CA GLN A 54 -2.40 0.15 21.16
C GLN A 54 -3.24 -1.12 21.26
N CYS A 55 -2.92 -2.15 20.48
CA CYS A 55 -3.61 -3.45 20.49
C CYS A 55 -5.13 -3.33 20.28
N ASN A 56 -5.55 -2.31 19.52
CA ASN A 56 -6.95 -1.98 19.25
C ASN A 56 -7.19 -2.03 17.74
N PHE A 57 -7.99 -2.99 17.29
CA PHE A 57 -8.31 -3.16 15.87
C PHE A 57 -9.31 -2.10 15.39
N ASN A 58 -8.80 -0.91 15.14
CA ASN A 58 -9.53 0.23 14.57
C ASN A 58 -8.54 1.18 13.89
N HIS A 59 -9.01 2.18 13.15
CA HIS A 59 -8.18 3.25 12.63
C HIS A 59 -7.92 4.33 13.70
N ASP A 60 -6.69 4.84 13.79
CA ASP A 60 -6.43 6.08 14.57
C ASP A 60 -7.02 7.32 13.89
N LYS A 61 -6.89 8.48 14.53
CA LYS A 61 -7.26 9.78 13.95
C LYS A 61 -6.08 10.75 13.79
N CYS A 62 -4.92 10.42 14.34
CA CYS A 62 -3.82 11.37 14.53
C CYS A 62 -2.53 10.80 13.92
N ARG A 63 -2.55 10.63 12.59
CA ARG A 63 -1.46 10.07 11.80
C ARG A 63 -0.93 10.99 10.69
N ASP A 64 -1.57 12.14 10.50
CA ASP A 64 -1.13 13.10 9.50
C ASP A 64 0.24 13.66 9.86
N VAL A 65 1.04 13.93 8.83
CA VAL A 65 2.39 14.48 8.94
C VAL A 65 2.45 15.85 8.24
N ASP A 66 3.54 16.58 8.47
CA ASP A 66 3.72 17.88 7.84
C ASP A 66 3.74 17.72 6.31
N GLY A 67 2.74 18.34 5.65
CA GLY A 67 2.65 18.43 4.20
C GLY A 67 1.55 17.59 3.55
N PHE A 68 0.97 16.58 4.23
CA PHE A 68 -0.15 15.81 3.66
C PHE A 68 -0.96 15.02 4.70
N LEU A 69 -2.22 14.74 4.33
CA LEU A 69 -3.07 13.75 5.03
C LEU A 69 -2.52 12.34 4.80
N VAL A 70 -2.74 11.44 5.76
CA VAL A 70 -2.23 10.06 5.73
C VAL A 70 -3.35 9.03 5.70
N GLY A 71 -3.35 8.21 4.65
CA GLY A 71 -4.24 7.05 4.52
C GLY A 71 -3.76 5.89 5.39
N GLN A 72 -4.63 4.92 5.68
CA GLN A 72 -4.25 3.77 6.51
C GLN A 72 -4.99 2.50 6.08
N ASN A 73 -4.24 1.41 5.92
CA ASN A 73 -4.79 0.07 5.88
C ASN A 73 -4.47 -0.66 7.19
N ILE A 74 -5.43 -1.43 7.67
CA ILE A 74 -5.25 -2.27 8.86
C ILE A 74 -5.67 -3.71 8.59
N ALA A 75 -5.00 -4.66 9.22
CA ALA A 75 -5.37 -6.07 9.16
C ALA A 75 -5.06 -6.74 10.49
N ILE A 76 -5.91 -7.67 10.90
CA ILE A 76 -5.67 -8.49 12.08
C ILE A 76 -5.86 -9.96 11.74
N ASN A 77 -4.97 -10.80 12.26
CA ASN A 77 -5.11 -12.25 12.19
C ASN A 77 -5.03 -12.86 13.59
N TYR A 78 -5.79 -13.93 13.83
CA TYR A 78 -5.78 -14.67 15.09
C TYR A 78 -5.27 -16.08 14.87
N ARG A 79 -4.47 -16.58 15.82
CA ARG A 79 -3.89 -17.92 15.79
C ARG A 79 -3.93 -18.56 17.17
N SER A 80 -3.99 -19.89 17.17
CA SER A 80 -3.82 -20.71 18.39
C SER A 80 -2.36 -20.90 18.79
N ASP A 81 -1.42 -20.60 17.89
CA ASP A 81 0.02 -20.68 18.11
C ASP A 81 0.68 -19.29 18.08
N LYS A 82 1.91 -19.22 18.59
CA LYS A 82 2.70 -17.98 18.68
C LYS A 82 3.45 -17.61 17.40
N TYR A 83 3.22 -18.33 16.29
CA TYR A 83 3.98 -18.11 15.07
C TYR A 83 3.47 -16.91 14.29
N ALA A 84 4.41 -16.15 13.73
CA ALA A 84 4.14 -15.07 12.80
C ALA A 84 3.29 -15.54 11.62
N SER A 85 2.38 -14.69 11.14
CA SER A 85 1.84 -14.86 9.79
C SER A 85 2.78 -14.22 8.77
N GLU A 86 2.72 -14.71 7.53
CA GLU A 86 3.38 -14.04 6.42
C GLU A 86 2.65 -12.73 6.14
N ILE A 87 3.39 -11.63 6.04
CA ILE A 87 2.79 -10.31 5.86
C ILE A 87 2.01 -10.22 4.54
N SER A 88 2.46 -10.94 3.51
CA SER A 88 1.77 -11.03 2.22
C SER A 88 0.31 -11.49 2.35
N GLN A 89 -0.03 -12.33 3.33
CA GLN A 89 -1.42 -12.77 3.53
C GLN A 89 -2.35 -11.62 3.93
N HIS A 90 -1.85 -10.60 4.64
CA HIS A 90 -2.64 -9.42 4.94
C HIS A 90 -2.84 -8.54 3.71
N ILE A 91 -1.79 -8.39 2.89
CA ILE A 91 -1.80 -7.60 1.67
C ILE A 91 -2.71 -8.24 0.61
N ASP A 92 -2.65 -9.56 0.47
CA ASP A 92 -3.51 -10.30 -0.47
C ASP A 92 -5.00 -10.12 -0.13
N ARG A 93 -5.37 -10.14 1.16
CA ARG A 93 -6.74 -9.84 1.60
C ARG A 93 -7.19 -8.43 1.24
N TRP A 94 -6.33 -7.43 1.42
CA TRP A 94 -6.62 -6.07 0.98
C TRP A 94 -6.80 -6.00 -0.54
N TYR A 95 -6.00 -6.77 -1.29
CA TYR A 95 -6.09 -6.81 -2.74
C TYR A 95 -7.36 -7.51 -3.24
N GLU A 96 -7.84 -8.55 -2.56
CA GLU A 96 -9.06 -9.30 -2.91
C GLU A 96 -10.31 -8.41 -3.02
N GLU A 97 -10.33 -7.26 -2.35
CA GLU A 97 -11.40 -6.25 -2.47
C GLU A 97 -11.59 -5.72 -3.90
N VAL A 98 -10.59 -5.93 -4.77
CA VAL A 98 -10.68 -5.70 -6.21
C VAL A 98 -11.91 -6.33 -6.86
N ALA A 99 -12.39 -7.45 -6.31
CA ALA A 99 -13.60 -8.14 -6.79
C ALA A 99 -14.87 -7.28 -6.67
N PHE A 100 -14.86 -6.26 -5.81
CA PHE A 100 -15.98 -5.34 -5.58
C PHE A 100 -15.80 -4.00 -6.28
N MET A 101 -14.68 -3.79 -6.99
CA MET A 101 -14.44 -2.57 -7.73
C MET A 101 -15.39 -2.42 -8.91
N LYS A 102 -15.77 -1.18 -9.17
CA LYS A 102 -16.53 -0.78 -10.34
C LYS A 102 -15.77 0.27 -11.11
N LYS A 103 -16.03 0.38 -12.42
CA LYS A 103 -15.33 1.33 -13.29
C LYS A 103 -15.52 2.76 -12.83
N GLU A 104 -16.73 3.09 -12.36
CA GLU A 104 -17.07 4.40 -11.80
C GLU A 104 -16.26 4.74 -10.55
N PHE A 105 -15.88 3.74 -9.73
CA PHE A 105 -15.10 3.96 -8.51
C PHE A 105 -13.65 4.30 -8.81
N VAL A 106 -13.12 3.89 -9.97
CA VAL A 106 -11.77 4.24 -10.41
C VAL A 106 -11.66 5.74 -10.69
N SER A 107 -12.64 6.30 -11.40
CA SER A 107 -12.64 7.73 -11.75
C SER A 107 -13.15 8.65 -10.65
N SER A 108 -13.90 8.11 -9.69
CA SER A 108 -14.46 8.87 -8.57
C SER A 108 -14.68 7.95 -7.38
N PHE A 109 -13.81 8.07 -6.38
CA PHE A 109 -13.92 7.29 -5.15
C PHE A 109 -15.28 7.56 -4.46
N PRO A 110 -16.07 6.52 -4.18
CA PRO A 110 -17.44 6.67 -3.71
C PRO A 110 -17.52 7.11 -2.24
N GLU A 111 -18.57 7.87 -1.91
CA GLU A 111 -18.90 8.20 -0.51
C GLU A 111 -19.55 7.02 0.22
N VAL A 112 -20.34 6.22 -0.49
CA VAL A 112 -21.05 5.06 0.07
C VAL A 112 -20.85 3.85 -0.83
N THR A 113 -20.48 2.73 -0.21
CA THR A 113 -20.41 1.42 -0.84
C THR A 113 -21.09 0.38 0.05
N THR A 114 -21.59 -0.70 -0.57
CA THR A 114 -22.10 -1.86 0.17
C THR A 114 -21.00 -2.84 0.56
N GLU A 115 -19.88 -2.79 -0.16
CA GLU A 115 -18.70 -3.65 -0.02
C GLU A 115 -17.49 -2.84 0.42
N VAL A 116 -16.51 -3.48 1.05
CA VAL A 116 -15.24 -2.85 1.41
C VAL A 116 -14.33 -2.82 0.19
N ILE A 117 -13.91 -1.62 -0.22
CA ILE A 117 -12.98 -1.39 -1.34
C ILE A 117 -11.78 -0.53 -0.95
N GLY A 118 -11.80 0.01 0.28
CA GLY A 118 -10.89 1.05 0.73
C GLY A 118 -9.44 0.58 0.80
N HIS A 119 -9.21 -0.68 1.17
CA HIS A 119 -7.85 -1.17 1.27
C HIS A 119 -7.24 -1.35 -0.11
N TYR A 120 -7.96 -1.97 -1.05
CA TYR A 120 -7.49 -2.12 -2.43
C TYR A 120 -7.23 -0.77 -3.09
N THR A 121 -8.19 0.14 -3.02
CA THR A 121 -8.08 1.46 -3.66
C THR A 121 -6.90 2.27 -3.10
N GLN A 122 -6.59 2.14 -1.81
CA GLN A 122 -5.39 2.75 -1.23
C GLN A 122 -4.10 2.12 -1.75
N LEU A 123 -4.05 0.80 -1.97
CA LEU A 123 -2.87 0.13 -2.53
C LEU A 123 -2.56 0.62 -3.96
N VAL A 124 -3.60 0.95 -4.73
CA VAL A 124 -3.48 1.34 -6.15
C VAL A 124 -3.69 2.83 -6.39
N TYR A 125 -3.71 3.65 -5.33
CA TYR A 125 -3.97 5.07 -5.45
C TYR A 125 -2.78 5.78 -6.13
N ALA A 126 -3.02 6.38 -7.30
CA ALA A 126 -1.98 6.87 -8.19
C ALA A 126 -1.14 8.00 -7.58
N GLU A 127 -1.71 8.81 -6.69
CA GLU A 127 -1.03 9.92 -6.02
C GLU A 127 -0.25 9.51 -4.76
N THR A 128 -0.49 8.32 -4.21
CA THR A 128 0.29 7.84 -3.08
C THR A 128 1.74 7.54 -3.51
N ARG A 129 2.71 7.91 -2.67
CA ARG A 129 4.15 7.81 -2.94
C ARG A 129 4.92 7.08 -1.85
N TYR A 130 4.45 7.19 -0.62
CA TYR A 130 5.14 6.74 0.57
C TYR A 130 4.30 5.73 1.31
N ILE A 131 4.98 4.77 1.93
CA ILE A 131 4.37 3.77 2.80
C ILE A 131 5.23 3.55 4.03
N GLY A 132 4.60 3.43 5.20
CA GLY A 132 5.27 2.98 6.41
C GLY A 132 4.34 2.07 7.19
N CYS A 133 4.82 0.87 7.52
CA CYS A 133 4.01 -0.14 8.19
C CYS A 133 4.64 -0.62 9.50
N ALA A 134 3.82 -1.23 10.34
CA ALA A 134 4.24 -1.86 11.57
C ALA A 134 3.35 -3.04 11.93
N VAL A 135 3.90 -3.99 12.68
CA VAL A 135 3.19 -5.15 13.18
C VAL A 135 3.36 -5.24 14.69
N SER A 136 2.26 -5.39 15.41
CA SER A 136 2.26 -5.69 16.85
C SER A 136 1.58 -7.03 17.10
N ARG A 137 2.18 -7.83 17.98
CA ARG A 137 1.67 -9.15 18.38
C ARG A 137 1.31 -9.14 19.84
N PHE A 138 0.10 -9.53 20.16
CA PHE A 138 -0.44 -9.54 21.52
C PHE A 138 -1.43 -10.69 21.70
N ILE A 139 -1.91 -10.89 22.93
CA ILE A 139 -2.95 -11.87 23.22
C ILE A 139 -4.29 -11.14 23.36
N MET A 140 -5.30 -11.59 22.64
CA MET A 140 -6.67 -11.08 22.76
C MET A 140 -7.65 -12.24 22.66
N ASN A 141 -8.58 -12.33 23.62
CA ASN A 141 -9.56 -13.42 23.73
C ASN A 141 -8.90 -14.81 23.69
N ASP A 142 -7.82 -15.00 24.48
CA ASP A 142 -7.03 -16.25 24.57
C ASP A 142 -6.40 -16.74 23.25
N MET A 143 -6.33 -15.88 22.22
CA MET A 143 -5.65 -16.14 20.95
C MET A 143 -4.48 -15.20 20.74
N PHE A 144 -3.46 -15.65 20.02
CA PHE A 144 -2.40 -14.79 19.53
C PHE A 144 -2.95 -13.94 18.38
N ALA A 145 -2.95 -12.63 18.57
CA ALA A 145 -3.34 -11.64 17.57
C ALA A 145 -2.08 -11.05 16.93
N GLU A 146 -2.10 -10.91 15.60
CA GLU A 146 -1.12 -10.15 14.84
C GLU A 146 -1.83 -9.01 14.12
N PHE A 147 -1.50 -7.78 14.51
CA PHE A 147 -2.11 -6.55 14.00
C PHE A 147 -1.12 -5.80 13.12
N LEU A 148 -1.42 -5.70 11.82
CA LEU A 148 -0.69 -4.94 10.82
C LEU A 148 -1.36 -3.57 10.63
N VAL A 149 -0.56 -2.52 10.67
CA VAL A 149 -0.95 -1.16 10.31
C VAL A 149 -0.01 -0.67 9.22
N CYS A 150 -0.54 -0.17 8.10
CA CYS A 150 0.21 0.48 7.04
C CYS A 150 -0.34 1.88 6.81
N ASN A 151 0.52 2.89 6.89
CA ASN A 151 0.20 4.29 6.62
C ASN A 151 0.72 4.69 5.22
N TYR A 152 -0.06 5.49 4.50
CA TYR A 152 0.16 5.85 3.10
C TYR A 152 0.15 7.36 2.91
N GLY A 153 1.17 7.88 2.21
CA GLY A 153 1.37 9.32 2.02
C GLY A 153 1.65 9.71 0.57
N PRO A 154 1.03 10.77 0.03
CA PRO A 154 -0.22 11.37 0.49
C PRO A 154 -1.38 10.36 0.54
N ALA A 155 -2.40 10.66 1.35
CA ALA A 155 -3.59 9.84 1.51
C ALA A 155 -4.29 9.57 0.17
N GLY A 156 -4.71 8.33 -0.01
CA GLY A 156 -5.66 7.97 -1.06
C GLY A 156 -7.10 8.12 -0.60
N ASN A 157 -8.02 7.57 -1.40
CA ASN A 157 -9.44 7.44 -1.06
C ASN A 157 -10.13 8.77 -0.72
N MET A 158 -9.68 9.85 -1.35
CA MET A 158 -10.32 11.14 -1.24
C MET A 158 -11.69 11.06 -1.89
N LEU A 159 -12.76 11.48 -1.18
CA LEU A 159 -14.12 11.43 -1.71
C LEU A 159 -14.22 12.19 -3.05
N GLY A 160 -14.71 11.50 -4.09
CA GLY A 160 -14.78 12.03 -5.46
C GLY A 160 -13.43 12.12 -6.18
N GLY A 161 -12.33 11.73 -5.54
CA GLY A 161 -10.99 11.68 -6.13
C GLY A 161 -10.83 10.51 -7.10
N GLU A 162 -10.00 10.71 -8.11
CA GLU A 162 -9.63 9.64 -9.05
C GLU A 162 -8.63 8.70 -8.38
N VAL A 163 -8.97 7.41 -8.27
CA VAL A 163 -8.08 6.40 -7.67
C VAL A 163 -6.83 6.26 -8.54
N TYR A 164 -7.04 6.08 -9.84
CA TYR A 164 -5.99 6.12 -10.84
C TYR A 164 -6.57 6.46 -12.20
N LYS A 165 -5.74 7.05 -13.05
CA LYS A 165 -6.13 7.39 -14.41
C LYS A 165 -6.06 6.18 -15.33
N ILE A 166 -7.12 5.94 -16.07
CA ILE A 166 -7.23 4.83 -17.02
C ILE A 166 -6.44 5.13 -18.30
N GLY A 167 -5.62 4.18 -18.75
CA GLY A 167 -4.93 4.24 -20.03
C GLY A 167 -3.68 3.36 -20.07
N SER A 168 -2.87 3.50 -21.12
CA SER A 168 -1.71 2.62 -21.33
C SER A 168 -0.69 2.73 -20.18
N PRO A 169 -0.16 1.62 -19.65
CA PRO A 169 0.82 1.63 -18.57
C PRO A 169 2.01 2.55 -18.84
N CYS A 170 2.41 3.31 -17.82
CA CYS A 170 3.52 4.27 -17.87
C CYS A 170 3.40 5.41 -18.90
N SER A 171 2.26 5.55 -19.59
CA SER A 171 2.06 6.61 -20.60
C SER A 171 2.06 8.02 -20.01
N GLN A 172 1.88 8.16 -18.69
CA GLN A 172 1.84 9.45 -18.00
C GLN A 172 2.62 9.40 -16.67
N CYS A 173 3.78 8.74 -16.63
CA CYS A 173 4.65 8.83 -15.46
C CYS A 173 4.95 10.30 -15.12
N PRO A 174 4.92 10.70 -13.84
CA PRO A 174 5.27 12.04 -13.41
C PRO A 174 6.66 12.47 -13.89
N GLU A 175 6.87 13.77 -13.99
CA GLU A 175 8.16 14.34 -14.37
C GLU A 175 9.28 13.80 -13.45
N GLY A 176 10.39 13.37 -14.06
CA GLY A 176 11.51 12.74 -13.34
C GLY A 176 11.35 11.24 -13.07
N LEU A 177 10.21 10.63 -13.41
CA LEU A 177 9.99 9.19 -13.27
C LEU A 177 9.91 8.48 -14.64
N THR A 178 10.29 7.20 -14.66
CA THR A 178 10.20 6.32 -15.82
C THR A 178 9.57 4.99 -15.49
N CYS A 179 9.16 4.25 -16.51
CA CYS A 179 8.61 2.91 -16.35
C CYS A 179 9.65 1.93 -15.80
N SER A 180 9.28 1.18 -14.78
CA SER A 180 10.16 0.20 -14.14
C SER A 180 10.31 -1.05 -14.99
N ASN A 181 11.55 -1.53 -15.12
CA ASN A 181 11.83 -2.83 -15.73
C ASN A 181 11.54 -3.99 -14.77
N SER A 182 11.66 -3.76 -13.46
CA SER A 182 11.41 -4.77 -12.41
C SER A 182 9.93 -4.91 -12.09
N TYR A 183 9.17 -3.82 -12.20
CA TYR A 183 7.71 -3.79 -12.00
C TYR A 183 7.04 -3.07 -13.19
N PRO A 184 6.93 -3.73 -14.35
CA PRO A 184 6.25 -3.17 -15.52
C PRO A 184 4.89 -2.55 -15.18
N GLY A 185 4.67 -1.34 -15.67
CA GLY A 185 3.46 -0.55 -15.41
C GLY A 185 3.55 0.39 -14.20
N LEU A 186 4.60 0.29 -13.38
CA LEU A 186 4.90 1.24 -12.30
C LEU A 186 5.99 2.25 -12.69
N CYS A 187 5.84 3.48 -12.22
CA CYS A 187 6.76 4.59 -12.40
C CYS A 187 7.76 4.68 -11.24
N HIS A 188 9.04 4.90 -11.54
CA HIS A 188 10.13 5.01 -10.57
C HIS A 188 11.16 6.06 -10.99
N THR A 189 12.02 6.51 -10.07
CA THR A 189 13.10 7.46 -10.36
C THR A 189 14.17 6.82 -11.26
N GLN A 190 14.58 7.49 -12.35
CA GLN A 190 15.71 7.04 -13.16
C GLN A 190 17.00 6.99 -12.31
N GLY A 191 17.69 5.84 -12.34
CA GLY A 191 18.96 5.64 -11.62
C GLY A 191 18.87 4.82 -10.32
N SER A 192 17.68 4.43 -9.88
CA SER A 192 17.50 3.50 -8.76
C SER A 192 17.04 2.14 -9.28
N SER A 193 17.99 1.32 -9.73
CA SER A 193 17.76 -0.11 -9.95
C SER A 193 17.54 -0.80 -8.60
N GLY A 194 16.33 -0.80 -8.06
CA GLY A 194 15.92 -1.74 -6.98
C GLY A 194 16.79 -1.84 -5.72
N GLU A 195 17.77 -0.96 -5.52
CA GLU A 195 18.67 -0.96 -4.38
C GLU A 195 18.32 0.23 -3.51
N ALA A 196 18.02 -0.08 -2.24
CA ALA A 196 17.69 0.89 -1.22
C ALA A 196 18.71 2.04 -1.23
N ILE A 197 18.23 3.24 -1.56
CA ILE A 197 18.98 4.48 -1.43
C ILE A 197 19.36 4.67 0.05
N ASN A 198 20.65 4.57 0.36
CA ASN A 198 21.19 5.01 1.63
C ASN A 198 21.29 6.53 1.63
N THR A 199 20.95 7.19 2.74
CA THR A 199 20.77 8.64 2.89
C THR A 199 22.05 9.48 2.79
N ASP A 200 23.18 8.94 2.30
CA ASP A 200 24.47 9.64 2.33
C ASP A 200 25.13 9.84 0.94
N GLY A 201 24.40 9.70 -0.16
CA GLY A 201 24.82 10.22 -1.47
C GLY A 201 26.19 9.73 -1.98
N LYS A 202 26.66 8.57 -1.54
CA LYS A 202 27.92 7.98 -1.98
C LYS A 202 27.66 6.64 -2.65
N GLN A 203 27.92 6.57 -3.95
CA GLN A 203 27.90 5.35 -4.76
C GLN A 203 28.76 4.27 -4.08
N ILE A 204 28.24 3.05 -4.05
CA ILE A 204 29.04 1.83 -3.91
C ILE A 204 29.28 1.31 -5.33
#